data_AF-A0A833QXG6-F1
#
_entry.id   AF-A0A833QXG6-F1
#
_cell.length_a   1.000
_cell.length_b   1.000
_cell.length_c   1.000
_cell.angle_alpha   90.00
_cell.angle_beta   90.00
_cell.angle_gamma   90.00
#
_symmetry.space_group_name_H-M   'P 1'
#
loop_
_entity.id
_entity.type
_entity.pdbx_description
1 polymer ?
#
loop_
_entity_poly.entity_id
_entity_poly.type
_entity_poly.pdbx_seq_one_letter_code
_entity_poly.pdbx_strand_id
1 'polypeptide(L)'
;MVTLKTSDGMEFEVSLTVAKQSKVISHTIEDTSTEHPIPLPNVTERILKKMLFDLIMAGLLDATCQKVADMMVGKSPEEIRQTFNIKNDYTPEEEEEVQHEHKWAFA
;
A
#
# COMPACT_ATOMS: atom_id res chain seq x y z
N MET A 1 1.16 -16.15 -13.78
CA MET A 1 1.65 -16.41 -12.41
C MET A 1 3.07 -16.97 -12.52
N VAL A 2 3.84 -16.96 -11.43
CA VAL A 2 5.15 -17.62 -11.35
C VAL A 2 5.21 -18.46 -10.09
N THR A 3 5.89 -19.60 -10.17
CA THR A 3 6.09 -20.50 -9.03
C THR A 3 7.46 -20.25 -8.41
N LEU A 4 7.49 -19.94 -7.12
CA LEU A 4 8.71 -19.80 -6.32
C LEU A 4 8.88 -21.03 -5.44
N LYS A 5 10.08 -21.61 -5.40
CA LYS A 5 10.39 -22.78 -4.57
C LYS A 5 11.37 -22.40 -3.47
N THR A 6 10.98 -22.51 -2.21
CA THR A 6 11.82 -22.19 -1.06
C THR A 6 12.85 -23.29 -0.77
N SER A 7 13.83 -22.97 0.10
CA SER A 7 14.92 -23.87 0.46
C SER A 7 14.50 -25.13 1.21
N ASP A 8 13.34 -25.07 1.88
CA ASP A 8 12.66 -26.19 2.53
C ASP A 8 11.78 -27.00 1.55
N GLY A 9 11.81 -26.67 0.26
CA GLY A 9 11.14 -27.40 -0.81
C GLY A 9 9.67 -27.03 -1.00
N MET A 10 9.14 -26.04 -0.27
CA MET A 10 7.77 -25.55 -0.46
C MET A 10 7.67 -24.72 -1.74
N GLU A 11 6.52 -24.80 -2.42
CA GLU A 11 6.25 -24.09 -3.66
C GLU A 11 5.11 -23.09 -3.48
N PHE A 12 5.26 -21.91 -4.06
CA PHE A 12 4.35 -20.78 -3.92
C PHE A 12 4.00 -20.20 -5.29
N GLU A 13 2.72 -20.16 -5.61
CA GLU A 13 2.24 -19.47 -6.81
C GLU A 13 1.96 -17.99 -6.49
N VAL A 14 2.65 -17.10 -7.18
CA VAL A 14 2.54 -15.65 -6.97
C VAL A 14 2.30 -14.92 -8.28
N SER A 15 1.67 -13.74 -8.20
CA SER A 15 1.46 -12.91 -9.39
C SER A 15 2.78 -12.32 -9.88
N LEU A 16 2.89 -12.13 -11.20
CA LEU A 16 4.09 -11.52 -11.79
C LEU A 16 4.33 -10.10 -11.26
N THR A 17 3.27 -9.36 -10.92
CA THR A 17 3.39 -8.02 -10.34
C THR A 17 4.05 -8.04 -8.96
N VAL A 18 3.63 -8.96 -8.09
CA VAL A 18 4.23 -9.14 -6.75
C VAL A 18 5.67 -9.68 -6.88
N ALA A 19 5.89 -10.65 -7.78
CA ALA A 19 7.22 -11.21 -8.01
C ALA A 19 8.23 -10.17 -8.54
N LYS A 20 7.80 -9.31 -9.48
CA LYS A 20 8.64 -8.26 -10.10
C LYS A 20 9.02 -7.12 -9.14
N GLN A 21 8.31 -6.96 -8.03
CA GLN A 21 8.72 -5.95 -7.03
C GLN A 21 10.06 -6.31 -6.36
N SER A 22 10.42 -7.60 -6.32
CA SER A 22 11.77 -8.01 -5.93
C SER A 22 12.71 -7.87 -7.12
N LYS A 23 13.73 -7.02 -7.01
CA LYS A 23 14.74 -6.83 -8.07
C LYS A 23 15.44 -8.15 -8.45
N VAL A 24 15.70 -9.02 -7.47
CA VAL A 24 16.35 -10.31 -7.70
C VAL A 24 15.45 -11.26 -8.50
N ILE A 25 14.18 -11.34 -8.11
CA ILE A 25 13.21 -12.20 -8.79
C ILE A 25 12.87 -11.64 -10.17
N SER A 26 12.80 -10.31 -10.35
CA SER A 26 12.56 -9.67 -11.66
C SER A 26 13.61 -10.07 -12.69
N HIS A 27 14.90 -9.92 -12.36
CA HIS A 27 15.99 -10.34 -13.26
C HIS A 27 15.94 -11.83 -13.56
N THR A 28 15.64 -12.64 -12.54
CA THR A 28 15.55 -14.10 -12.73
C THR A 28 14.40 -14.47 -13.68
N ILE A 29 13.22 -13.83 -13.57
CA ILE A 29 12.07 -14.04 -14.47
C ILE A 29 12.36 -13.55 -15.89
N GLU A 30 13.15 -12.48 -16.07
CA GLU A 30 13.53 -12.00 -17.40
C GLU A 30 14.47 -12.97 -18.11
N ASP A 31 15.31 -13.68 -17.35
CA ASP A 31 16.28 -14.66 -17.87
C ASP A 31 15.73 -16.10 -17.95
N THR A 32 14.59 -16.42 -17.31
CA THR A 32 14.02 -17.78 -17.29
C THR A 32 12.55 -17.83 -17.73
N SER A 33 12.23 -18.81 -18.59
CA SER A 33 10.86 -19.11 -18.99
C SER A 33 10.01 -19.46 -17.76
N THR A 34 8.82 -18.85 -17.62
CA THR A 34 7.90 -19.02 -16.48
C THR A 34 7.34 -20.44 -16.28
N GLU A 35 7.81 -21.41 -17.07
CA GLU A 35 7.39 -22.81 -17.03
C GLU A 35 8.02 -23.59 -15.87
N HIS A 36 9.17 -23.15 -15.34
CA HIS A 36 9.88 -23.86 -14.28
C HIS A 36 9.83 -23.09 -12.95
N PRO A 37 9.70 -23.77 -11.80
CA PRO A 37 9.77 -23.13 -10.49
C PRO A 37 11.12 -22.44 -10.26
N ILE A 38 11.10 -21.18 -9.80
CA ILE A 38 12.30 -20.43 -9.48
C ILE A 38 12.80 -20.84 -8.09
N PRO A 39 13.99 -21.45 -7.98
CA PRO A 39 14.51 -21.88 -6.69
C PRO A 39 15.07 -20.70 -5.88
N LEU A 40 14.68 -20.62 -4.61
CA LEU A 40 15.15 -19.67 -3.61
C LEU A 40 15.89 -20.43 -2.50
N PRO A 41 17.15 -20.84 -2.74
CA PRO A 41 17.89 -21.74 -1.84
C PRO A 41 18.21 -21.14 -0.47
N ASN A 42 18.07 -19.82 -0.31
CA ASN A 42 18.36 -19.10 0.95
C ASN A 42 17.10 -18.57 1.65
N VAL A 43 15.90 -18.93 1.17
CA VAL A 43 14.64 -18.41 1.69
C VAL A 43 13.77 -19.59 2.11
N THR A 44 13.38 -19.63 3.39
CA THR A 44 12.41 -20.61 3.92
C THR A 44 10.98 -20.12 3.72
N GLU A 45 10.01 -21.04 3.84
CA GLU A 45 8.57 -20.76 3.77
C GLU A 45 8.17 -19.56 4.65
N ARG A 46 8.63 -19.55 5.90
CA ARG A 46 8.32 -18.51 6.89
C ARG A 46 8.79 -17.13 6.44
N ILE A 47 9.99 -17.06 5.86
CA ILE A 47 10.57 -15.80 5.39
C ILE A 47 9.84 -15.36 4.12
N LEU A 48 9.56 -16.26 3.18
CA LEU A 48 8.84 -15.93 1.96
C LEU A 48 7.42 -15.41 2.24
N LYS A 49 6.67 -16.08 3.13
CA LYS A 49 5.34 -15.61 3.56
C LYS A 49 5.39 -14.22 4.18
N LYS A 50 6.37 -13.97 5.04
CA LYS A 50 6.55 -12.65 5.65
C LYS A 50 6.84 -11.59 4.59
N MET A 51 7.79 -11.85 3.68
CA MET A 51 8.11 -10.92 2.60
C MET A 51 6.92 -10.66 1.69
N LEU A 52 6.16 -11.70 1.30
CA LEU A 52 4.94 -11.51 0.50
C LEU A 52 3.92 -10.66 1.25
N PHE A 53 3.71 -10.92 2.54
CA PHE A 53 2.77 -10.15 3.35
C PHE A 53 3.21 -8.69 3.45
N ASP A 54 4.47 -8.42 3.82
CA ASP A 54 5.02 -7.07 3.95
C ASP A 54 4.91 -6.29 2.63
N LEU A 55 5.16 -6.97 1.51
CA LEU A 55 5.14 -6.38 0.17
C LEU A 55 3.71 -6.08 -0.33
N ILE A 56 2.76 -6.96 -0.07
CA ILE A 56 1.34 -6.76 -0.41
C ILE A 56 0.73 -5.69 0.50
N MET A 57 1.08 -5.69 1.79
CA MET A 57 0.57 -4.71 2.75
C MET A 57 1.11 -3.31 2.51
N ALA A 58 2.37 -3.15 2.09
CA ALA A 58 2.92 -1.83 1.77
C ALA A 58 2.15 -1.15 0.63
N GLY A 59 1.91 -1.87 -0.48
CA GLY A 59 1.14 -1.33 -1.60
C GLY A 59 -0.33 -1.08 -1.26
N LEU A 60 -0.93 -1.93 -0.41
CA LEU A 60 -2.31 -1.75 0.05
C LEU A 60 -2.44 -0.57 1.00
N LEU A 61 -1.48 -0.38 1.92
CA LEU A 61 -1.48 0.74 2.85
C LEU A 61 -1.41 2.07 2.10
N ASP A 62 -0.44 2.22 1.19
CA ASP A 62 -0.30 3.45 0.41
C ASP A 62 -1.55 3.72 -0.43
N ALA A 63 -2.10 2.70 -1.10
CA ALA A 63 -3.31 2.85 -1.91
C ALA A 63 -4.55 3.20 -1.08
N THR A 64 -4.70 2.62 0.12
CA THR A 64 -5.83 2.92 1.00
C THR A 64 -5.69 4.30 1.65
N CYS A 65 -4.49 4.68 2.09
CA CYS A 65 -4.18 6.03 2.56
C CYS A 65 -4.45 7.08 1.47
N GLN A 66 -3.99 6.83 0.24
CA GLN A 66 -4.26 7.71 -0.90
C GLN A 66 -5.75 7.81 -1.18
N LYS A 67 -6.49 6.69 -1.13
CA LYS A 67 -7.93 6.70 -1.39
C LYS A 67 -8.69 7.54 -0.36
N VAL A 68 -8.30 7.47 0.91
CA VAL A 68 -8.86 8.31 1.97
C VAL A 68 -8.49 9.78 1.75
N ALA A 69 -7.24 10.07 1.37
CA ALA A 69 -6.80 11.43 1.04
C ALA A 69 -7.60 12.00 -0.15
N ASP A 70 -7.82 11.22 -1.21
CA ASP A 70 -8.60 11.61 -2.38
C ASP A 70 -10.05 11.94 -2.03
N MET A 71 -10.61 11.33 -0.97
CA MET A 71 -11.95 11.67 -0.48
C MET A 71 -12.03 13.03 0.21
N MET A 72 -10.88 13.64 0.56
CA MET A 72 -10.77 14.93 1.23
C MET A 72 -10.39 16.06 0.26
N VAL A 73 -9.74 15.74 -0.87
CA VAL A 73 -9.31 16.73 -1.87
C VAL A 73 -10.51 17.51 -2.41
N GLY A 74 -10.44 18.84 -2.31
CA GLY A 74 -11.44 19.75 -2.87
C GLY A 74 -12.76 19.86 -2.07
N LYS A 75 -12.85 19.22 -0.90
CA LYS A 75 -14.01 19.33 -0.01
C LYS A 75 -13.80 20.38 1.08
N SER A 76 -14.88 20.99 1.53
CA SER A 76 -14.84 21.89 2.69
C SER A 76 -14.63 21.11 4.00
N PRO A 77 -14.15 21.76 5.07
CA PRO A 77 -14.03 21.13 6.40
C PRO A 77 -15.35 20.52 6.89
N GLU A 78 -16.49 21.16 6.61
CA GLU A 78 -17.82 20.68 6.96
C GLU A 78 -18.20 19.41 6.18
N GLU A 79 -17.93 19.38 4.88
CA GLU A 79 -18.20 18.21 4.04
C GLU A 79 -17.33 17.00 4.42
N ILE A 80 -16.05 17.26 4.78
CA ILE A 80 -15.14 16.24 5.30
C ILE A 80 -15.70 15.70 6.63
N ARG A 81 -16.08 16.58 7.56
CA ARG A 81 -16.66 16.17 8.85
C ARG A 81 -17.92 15.32 8.67
N GLN A 82 -18.81 15.68 7.76
CA GLN A 82 -19.99 14.87 7.44
C GLN A 82 -19.61 13.51 6.82
N THR A 83 -18.70 13.51 5.84
CA THR A 83 -18.26 12.28 5.14
C THR A 83 -17.67 11.25 6.11
N PHE A 84 -16.86 11.71 7.07
CA PHE A 84 -16.17 10.84 8.03
C PHE A 84 -16.90 10.73 9.38
N ASN A 85 -18.10 11.30 9.50
CA ASN A 85 -18.89 11.34 10.73
C ASN A 85 -18.08 11.87 11.95
N ILE A 86 -17.34 12.95 11.72
CA ILE A 86 -16.52 13.63 12.73
C ILE A 86 -17.36 14.76 13.34
N LYS A 87 -17.44 14.78 14.68
CA LYS A 87 -18.09 15.86 15.43
C LYS A 87 -17.18 17.09 15.46
N ASN A 88 -17.71 18.27 15.13
CA ASN A 88 -17.01 19.52 15.38
C ASN A 88 -16.91 19.78 16.89
N ASP A 89 -15.70 19.92 17.39
CA ASP A 89 -15.36 20.19 18.79
C ASP A 89 -14.85 21.62 19.03
N TYR A 90 -14.70 22.42 17.98
CA TYR A 90 -14.36 23.84 18.07
C TYR A 90 -15.54 24.70 18.53
N THR A 91 -15.26 25.78 19.26
CA THR A 91 -16.22 26.88 19.43
C THR A 91 -16.28 27.74 18.16
N PRO A 92 -17.36 28.52 17.95
CA PRO A 92 -17.45 29.44 16.80
C PRO A 92 -16.27 30.43 16.73
N GLU A 93 -15.81 30.95 17.87
CA GLU A 93 -14.66 31.87 17.88
C GLU A 93 -13.34 31.19 17.48
N GLU A 94 -13.09 29.97 17.94
CA GLU A 94 -11.89 29.20 17.59
C GLU A 94 -11.89 28.79 16.11
N GLU A 95 -13.05 28.43 15.57
CA GLU A 95 -13.20 28.07 14.15
C GLU A 95 -12.95 29.28 13.24
N GLU A 96 -13.42 30.47 13.60
CA GLU A 96 -13.12 31.71 12.87
C GLU A 96 -11.63 32.06 12.91
N GLU A 97 -10.96 31.88 14.05
CA GLU A 97 -9.53 32.13 14.20
C GLU A 97 -8.71 31.17 13.33
N VAL A 98 -9.02 29.87 13.38
CA VAL A 98 -8.37 28.85 12.54
C VAL A 98 -8.62 29.11 11.05
N GLN A 99 -9.84 29.47 10.65
CA GLN A 99 -10.13 29.86 9.25
C GLN A 99 -9.36 31.11 8.84
N HIS A 100 -9.23 32.10 9.73
CA HIS A 100 -8.48 33.32 9.48
C HIS A 100 -6.98 33.05 9.28
N GLU A 101 -6.38 32.22 10.12
CA GLU A 101 -4.98 31.80 10.02
C GLU A 101 -4.70 30.97 8.76
N HIS A 102 -5.63 30.08 8.40
CA HIS A 102 -5.48 29.15 7.28
C HIS A 102 -6.15 29.62 5.98
N LYS A 103 -6.41 30.92 5.82
CA LYS A 103 -6.98 31.52 4.59
C LYS A 103 -6.31 31.06 3.29
N TRP A 104 -5.01 30.78 3.32
CA TRP A 104 -4.25 30.29 2.17
C TRP A 104 -4.71 28.93 1.64
N ALA A 105 -5.36 28.11 2.47
CA ALA A 105 -5.88 26.79 2.09
C ALA A 105 -7.27 26.87 1.44
N PHE A 106 -7.93 28.04 1.50
CA PHE A 106 -9.29 28.28 1.02
C PHE A 106 -9.37 29.30 -0.12
N ALA A 107 -8.21 29.70 -0.68
CA ALA A 107 -8.07 30.72 -1.74
C ALA A 107 -7.86 30.10 -3.13
#